data_AF-A0AAE9PR48-F1
#
_entry.id   AF-A0AAE9PR48-F1
#
_cell.length_a   1.000
_cell.length_b   1.000
_cell.length_c   1.000
_cell.angle_alpha   90.00
_cell.angle_beta   90.00
_cell.angle_gamma   90.00
#
_symmetry.space_group_name_H-M   'P 1'
#
loop_
_entity.id
_entity.type
_entity.pdbx_description
1 polymer ?
#
loop_
_entity_poly.entity_id
_entity_poly.type
_entity_poly.pdbx_seq_one_letter_code
_entity_poly.pdbx_strand_id
1 'polypeptide(L)'
;MVLAVRDRVDFYTSSDLKEWSFASDFGSDIPGIHRGIFECPEVFKIQVDEDPNITKWVLMLSVGDRNGVNPNDSEPPAGGSGMMYFIGNFDGKVFTRDETLESFDTIKWIDYGSDFYAAVTWDGIPKEDGRKIWVGWMNNWRYASTLPSKEWRGHMSIPESFSLRHIRKEFA
;
A
#
# COMPACT_ATOMS: atom_id res chain seq x y z
N MET A 1 -5.68 13.60 -3.18
CA MET A 1 -6.15 12.66 -2.14
C MET A 1 -6.35 11.30 -2.79
N VAL A 2 -5.93 10.23 -2.12
CA VAL A 2 -6.23 8.85 -2.51
C VAL A 2 -7.16 8.30 -1.43
N LEU A 3 -8.33 7.83 -1.82
CA LEU A 3 -9.39 7.39 -0.91
C LEU A 3 -9.70 5.93 -1.19
N ALA A 4 -9.66 5.07 -0.18
CA ALA A 4 -10.13 3.70 -0.37
C ALA A 4 -11.65 3.65 -0.41
N VAL A 5 -12.19 2.98 -1.44
CA VAL A 5 -13.63 2.88 -1.68
C VAL A 5 -13.97 1.41 -1.93
N ARG A 6 -13.92 0.62 -0.85
CA ARG A 6 -14.22 -0.81 -0.79
C ARG A 6 -13.29 -1.69 -1.64
N ASP A 7 -13.44 -1.71 -2.95
CA ASP A 7 -12.73 -2.60 -3.89
C ASP A 7 -11.74 -1.87 -4.81
N ARG A 8 -11.60 -0.56 -4.64
CA ARG A 8 -10.69 0.28 -5.40
C ARG A 8 -10.21 1.45 -4.55
N VAL A 9 -9.30 2.24 -5.11
CA VAL A 9 -8.99 3.57 -4.62
C VAL A 9 -9.49 4.62 -5.61
N ASP A 10 -10.07 5.70 -5.10
CA ASP A 10 -10.47 6.87 -5.86
C ASP A 10 -9.44 7.99 -5.65
N PHE A 11 -9.01 8.61 -6.74
CA PHE A 11 -8.14 9.79 -6.74
C PHE A 11 -8.99 11.05 -6.85
N TYR A 12 -8.68 12.03 -5.98
CA TYR A 12 -9.30 13.34 -5.98
C TYR A 12 -8.24 14.44 -6.05
N THR A 13 -8.58 15.54 -6.73
CA THR A 13 -7.76 16.75 -6.81
C THR A 13 -8.45 17.92 -6.12
N SER A 14 -7.65 18.80 -5.51
CA SER A 14 -8.11 20.02 -4.86
C SER A 14 -7.00 21.06 -4.90
N SER A 15 -7.38 22.32 -5.08
CA SER A 15 -6.48 23.47 -5.00
C SER A 15 -6.41 24.09 -3.61
N ASP A 16 -7.36 23.77 -2.71
CA ASP A 16 -7.53 24.44 -1.41
C ASP A 16 -7.74 23.48 -0.23
N LEU A 17 -7.72 22.17 -0.51
CA LEU A 17 -7.95 21.07 0.43
C LEU A 17 -9.38 21.03 1.02
N LYS A 18 -10.30 21.84 0.51
CA LYS A 18 -11.71 21.90 0.95
C LYS A 18 -12.64 21.36 -0.13
N GLU A 19 -12.50 21.88 -1.33
CA GLU A 19 -13.30 21.45 -2.48
C GLU A 19 -12.53 20.41 -3.27
N TRP A 20 -13.13 19.22 -3.43
CA TRP A 20 -12.48 18.06 -4.05
C TRP A 20 -13.24 17.62 -5.29
N SER A 21 -12.51 17.45 -6.40
CA SER A 21 -13.05 16.87 -7.64
C SER A 21 -12.51 15.46 -7.83
N PHE A 22 -13.41 14.50 -8.09
CA PHE A 22 -13.01 13.16 -8.53
C PHE A 22 -12.16 13.26 -9.80
N ALA A 23 -11.08 12.50 -9.85
CA ALA A 23 -10.13 12.50 -10.97
C ALA A 23 -10.13 11.16 -11.70
N SER A 24 -9.90 10.06 -10.99
CA SER A 24 -9.94 8.70 -11.52
C SER A 24 -10.05 7.69 -10.39
N ASP A 25 -10.08 6.41 -10.73
CA ASP A 25 -9.97 5.29 -9.79
C ASP A 25 -8.91 4.28 -10.24
N PHE A 26 -8.56 3.35 -9.35
CA PHE A 26 -7.65 2.24 -9.62
C PHE A 26 -8.02 1.01 -8.78
N GLY A 27 -8.05 -0.16 -9.41
CA GLY A 27 -7.98 -1.45 -8.71
C GLY A 27 -9.19 -2.37 -8.89
N SER A 28 -10.41 -1.85 -9.10
CA SER A 28 -11.63 -2.68 -9.17
C SER A 28 -11.65 -3.68 -10.34
N ASP A 29 -10.82 -3.46 -11.36
CA ASP A 29 -10.68 -4.30 -12.54
C ASP A 29 -9.56 -5.35 -12.40
N ILE A 30 -8.83 -5.36 -11.27
CA ILE A 30 -7.70 -6.26 -11.05
C ILE A 30 -8.18 -7.55 -10.38
N PRO A 31 -8.15 -8.71 -11.06
CA PRO A 31 -8.64 -9.95 -10.47
C PRO A 31 -7.74 -10.42 -9.32
N GLY A 32 -8.36 -11.01 -8.29
CA GLY A 32 -7.65 -11.74 -7.23
C GLY A 32 -7.17 -10.90 -6.05
N ILE A 33 -7.34 -9.57 -6.07
CA ILE A 33 -6.86 -8.68 -5.00
C ILE A 33 -7.95 -8.24 -4.03
N HIS A 34 -9.17 -8.74 -4.15
CA HIS A 34 -10.36 -8.21 -3.46
C HIS A 34 -10.88 -9.09 -2.33
N ARG A 35 -9.99 -9.87 -1.70
CA ARG A 35 -10.34 -10.70 -0.53
C ARG A 35 -10.82 -9.85 0.64
N GLY A 36 -10.14 -8.73 0.89
CA GLY A 36 -10.51 -7.73 1.87
C GLY A 36 -10.93 -6.43 1.21
N ILE A 37 -11.53 -5.52 1.99
CA ILE A 37 -11.67 -4.13 1.54
C ILE A 37 -10.30 -3.48 1.46
N PHE A 38 -10.15 -2.52 0.55
CA PHE A 38 -8.96 -1.68 0.50
C PHE A 38 -9.01 -0.68 1.65
N GLU A 39 -7.87 -0.47 2.30
CA GLU A 39 -7.68 0.45 3.42
C GLU A 39 -6.33 1.16 3.26
N CYS A 40 -6.15 2.30 3.95
CA CYS A 40 -4.88 3.01 4.09
C CYS A 40 -4.05 3.15 2.79
N PRO A 41 -4.61 3.69 1.70
CA PRO A 41 -3.85 3.85 0.47
C PRO A 41 -2.91 5.04 0.54
N GLU A 42 -1.75 4.92 -0.10
CA GLU A 42 -0.78 6.01 -0.24
C GLU A 42 -0.14 5.95 -1.62
N VAL A 43 0.01 7.11 -2.27
CA VAL A 43 0.75 7.25 -3.53
C VAL A 43 1.93 8.19 -3.32
N PHE A 44 3.13 7.73 -3.65
CA PHE A 44 4.34 8.52 -3.50
C PHE A 44 5.36 8.21 -4.59
N LYS A 45 6.31 9.13 -4.76
CA LYS A 45 7.47 8.94 -5.64
C LYS A 45 8.69 8.52 -4.82
N ILE A 46 9.45 7.55 -5.32
CA ILE A 46 10.67 7.03 -4.71
C ILE A 46 11.80 6.88 -5.74
N GLN A 47 13.05 7.00 -5.28
CA GLN A 47 14.25 6.75 -6.09
C GLN A 47 14.45 5.26 -6.33
N VAL A 48 15.00 4.93 -7.50
CA VAL A 48 15.39 3.59 -7.91
C VAL A 48 16.89 3.43 -7.72
N ASP A 49 17.33 2.34 -7.10
CA ASP A 49 18.74 2.02 -6.84
C ASP A 49 19.52 3.16 -6.16
N GLU A 50 18.82 3.96 -5.35
CA GLU A 50 19.39 5.16 -4.70
C GLU A 50 19.93 6.21 -5.71
N ASP A 51 19.53 6.13 -6.99
CA ASP A 51 19.87 7.11 -8.02
C ASP A 51 18.83 8.25 -8.02
N PRO A 52 19.22 9.50 -7.69
CA PRO A 52 18.30 10.63 -7.67
C PRO A 52 17.72 11.00 -9.04
N ASN A 53 18.31 10.51 -10.13
CA ASN A 53 17.86 10.78 -11.50
C ASN A 53 16.80 9.78 -11.98
N ILE A 54 16.63 8.67 -11.27
CA ILE A 54 15.70 7.60 -11.66
C ILE A 54 14.65 7.46 -10.55
N THR A 55 13.40 7.77 -10.89
CA THR A 55 12.29 7.72 -9.92
C THR A 55 11.10 6.96 -10.49
N LYS A 56 10.34 6.32 -9.62
CA LYS A 56 9.08 5.65 -9.92
C LYS A 56 7.98 6.09 -8.97
N TRP A 57 6.74 5.99 -9.42
CA TRP A 57 5.58 6.14 -8.55
C TRP A 57 5.21 4.77 -7.97
N VAL A 58 4.89 4.77 -6.69
CA VAL A 58 4.41 3.61 -5.96
C VAL A 58 3.03 3.96 -5.40
N LEU A 59 2.05 3.11 -5.67
CA LEU A 59 0.78 3.08 -4.95
C LEU A 59 0.85 1.89 -4.01
N MET A 60 0.75 2.13 -2.71
CA MET A 60 0.57 1.08 -1.72
C MET A 60 -0.82 1.13 -1.11
N LEU A 61 -1.33 -0.01 -0.69
CA LEU A 61 -2.59 -0.10 0.03
C LEU A 61 -2.63 -1.33 0.94
N SER A 62 -3.45 -1.23 1.96
CA SER A 62 -3.76 -2.31 2.88
C SER A 62 -5.02 -3.05 2.42
N VAL A 63 -5.10 -4.36 2.68
CA VAL A 63 -6.27 -5.20 2.41
C VAL A 63 -6.73 -5.91 3.67
N GLY A 64 -8.01 -5.75 4.03
CA GLY A 64 -8.61 -6.39 5.21
C GLY A 64 -8.68 -7.92 5.12
N ASP A 65 -9.20 -8.58 6.16
CA ASP A 65 -9.39 -10.05 6.17
C ASP A 65 -10.84 -10.41 5.81
N ARG A 66 -11.05 -10.99 4.62
CA ARG A 66 -12.31 -11.63 4.17
C ARG A 66 -13.55 -10.74 4.16
N ASN A 67 -13.38 -9.42 4.24
CA ASN A 67 -14.46 -8.44 4.21
C ASN A 67 -14.62 -7.74 2.85
N GLY A 68 -13.89 -8.20 1.82
CA GLY A 68 -13.89 -7.61 0.47
C GLY A 68 -15.07 -8.01 -0.42
N VAL A 69 -15.00 -7.64 -1.70
CA VAL A 69 -16.06 -7.98 -2.68
C VAL A 69 -16.00 -9.43 -3.14
N ASN A 70 -14.82 -10.07 -3.10
CA ASN A 70 -14.69 -11.49 -3.41
C ASN A 70 -13.96 -12.23 -2.27
N PRO A 71 -14.69 -12.78 -1.28
CA PRO A 71 -14.09 -13.45 -0.12
C PRO A 71 -13.41 -14.78 -0.47
N ASN A 72 -13.39 -15.21 -1.73
CA ASN A 72 -12.67 -16.40 -2.20
C ASN A 72 -11.36 -16.06 -2.95
N ASP A 73 -11.07 -14.77 -3.17
CA ASP A 73 -9.76 -14.35 -3.68
C ASP A 73 -8.64 -14.80 -2.72
N SER A 74 -7.44 -15.00 -3.24
CA SER A 74 -6.30 -15.48 -2.45
C SER A 74 -5.96 -14.55 -1.28
N GLU A 75 -5.40 -15.12 -0.21
CA GLU A 75 -5.05 -14.39 1.01
C GLU A 75 -3.63 -13.83 0.94
N PRO A 76 -3.33 -12.73 1.66
CA PRO A 76 -1.94 -12.30 1.89
C PRO A 76 -1.03 -13.45 2.33
N PRO A 77 0.30 -13.39 2.15
CA PRO A 77 1.20 -14.52 2.34
C PRO A 77 1.08 -15.25 3.69
N ALA A 78 0.88 -14.50 4.79
CA ALA A 78 0.67 -15.06 6.13
C ALA A 78 -0.82 -15.22 6.52
N GLY A 79 -1.72 -14.92 5.60
CA GLY A 79 -3.16 -14.85 5.79
C GLY A 79 -3.61 -13.66 6.63
N GLY A 80 -4.91 -13.37 6.59
CA GLY A 80 -5.51 -12.30 7.36
C GLY A 80 -5.46 -10.98 6.59
N SER A 81 -5.19 -9.91 7.33
CA SER A 81 -4.92 -8.60 6.75
C SER A 81 -3.48 -8.50 6.25
N GLY A 82 -3.25 -7.73 5.19
CA GLY A 82 -1.91 -7.54 4.63
C GLY A 82 -1.79 -6.27 3.80
N MET A 83 -0.62 -6.05 3.20
CA MET A 83 -0.34 -4.86 2.40
C MET A 83 0.31 -5.22 1.08
N MET A 84 -0.15 -4.56 0.01
CA MET A 84 0.36 -4.74 -1.35
C MET A 84 0.83 -3.40 -1.91
N TYR A 85 1.66 -3.46 -2.95
CA TYR A 85 2.09 -2.27 -3.67
C TYR A 85 2.13 -2.49 -5.18
N PHE A 86 2.02 -1.38 -5.90
CA PHE A 86 2.04 -1.29 -7.35
C PHE A 86 3.06 -0.24 -7.75
N ILE A 87 3.89 -0.57 -8.73
CA ILE A 87 4.87 0.35 -9.31
C ILE A 87 4.33 0.84 -10.65
N GLY A 88 4.49 2.13 -10.92
CA GLY A 88 3.98 2.72 -12.14
C GLY A 88 4.34 4.18 -12.32
N ASN A 89 3.45 4.87 -13.03
CA ASN A 89 3.45 6.31 -13.23
C ASN A 89 2.16 6.94 -12.70
N PHE A 90 2.27 8.14 -12.15
CA PHE A 90 1.15 8.97 -11.73
C PHE A 90 1.28 10.36 -12.33
N ASP A 91 0.28 10.80 -13.09
CA ASP A 91 0.28 12.11 -13.75
C ASP A 91 -0.35 13.23 -12.89
N GLY A 92 -0.70 12.91 -11.63
CA GLY A 92 -1.44 13.78 -10.72
C GLY A 92 -2.95 13.52 -10.69
N LYS A 93 -3.46 12.68 -11.60
CA LYS A 93 -4.88 12.30 -11.68
C LYS A 93 -5.05 10.79 -11.80
N VAL A 94 -4.32 10.15 -12.72
CA VAL A 94 -4.44 8.73 -13.07
C VAL A 94 -3.15 8.00 -12.70
N PHE A 95 -3.29 6.89 -11.98
CA PHE A 95 -2.19 5.96 -11.73
C PHE A 95 -2.21 4.85 -12.78
N THR A 96 -1.07 4.62 -13.44
CA THR A 96 -0.89 3.56 -14.44
C THR A 96 0.24 2.66 -14.00
N ARG A 97 -0.07 1.39 -13.69
CA ARG A 97 0.92 0.38 -13.32
C ARG A 97 1.83 0.03 -14.50
N ASP A 98 3.11 -0.21 -14.21
CA ASP A 98 4.10 -0.61 -15.22
C ASP A 98 3.89 -2.06 -15.69
N GLU A 99 3.52 -2.95 -14.77
CA GLU A 99 3.43 -4.39 -15.00
C GLU A 99 1.97 -4.86 -15.10
N THR A 100 1.75 -5.93 -15.87
CA THR A 100 0.48 -6.67 -15.88
C THR A 100 0.45 -7.70 -14.78
N LEU A 101 -0.57 -7.60 -13.93
CA LEU A 101 -0.87 -8.65 -12.95
C LEU A 101 -1.62 -9.77 -13.66
N GLU A 102 -0.91 -10.86 -13.92
CA GLU A 102 -1.46 -12.04 -14.61
C GLU A 102 -2.09 -13.03 -13.63
N SER A 103 -1.64 -13.03 -12.37
CA SER A 103 -2.18 -13.88 -11.31
C SER A 103 -1.88 -13.29 -9.93
N PHE A 104 -2.51 -13.85 -8.90
CA PHE A 104 -2.21 -13.50 -7.50
C PHE A 104 -0.73 -13.62 -7.15
N ASP A 105 -0.03 -14.61 -7.72
CA ASP A 105 1.39 -14.85 -7.47
C ASP A 105 2.30 -13.72 -8.00
N THR A 106 1.76 -12.84 -8.85
CA THR A 106 2.46 -11.66 -9.37
C THR A 106 2.24 -10.40 -8.53
N ILE A 107 1.37 -10.46 -7.51
CA ILE A 107 1.16 -9.33 -6.59
C ILE A 107 2.41 -9.14 -5.76
N LYS A 108 2.85 -7.88 -5.66
CA LYS A 108 3.95 -7.49 -4.81
C LYS A 108 3.44 -7.16 -3.41
N TRP A 109 3.78 -8.02 -2.46
CA TRP A 109 3.45 -7.86 -1.05
C TRP A 109 4.52 -7.04 -0.35
N ILE A 110 4.09 -6.13 0.54
CA ILE A 110 5.01 -5.29 1.31
C ILE A 110 5.73 -6.11 2.38
N ASP A 111 5.01 -7.00 3.06
CA ASP A 111 5.54 -7.84 4.13
C ASP A 111 4.93 -9.24 4.03
N TYR A 112 5.71 -10.26 4.37
CA TYR A 112 5.34 -11.67 4.28
C TYR A 112 4.94 -12.27 5.64
N GLY A 113 5.07 -11.50 6.72
CA GLY A 113 4.63 -11.84 8.07
C GLY A 113 3.16 -11.50 8.30
N SER A 114 2.64 -11.91 9.46
CA SER A 114 1.24 -11.67 9.82
C SER A 114 0.97 -10.26 10.36
N ASP A 115 2.00 -9.58 10.88
CA ASP A 115 1.86 -8.40 11.74
C ASP A 115 2.56 -7.16 11.16
N PHE A 116 2.19 -6.76 9.94
CA PHE A 116 2.58 -5.50 9.34
C PHE A 116 1.45 -4.96 8.46
N TYR A 117 0.63 -4.07 9.01
CA TYR A 117 -0.61 -3.58 8.39
C TYR A 117 -0.76 -2.07 8.52
N ALA A 118 -1.53 -1.43 7.63
CA ALA A 118 -1.83 0.00 7.69
C ALA A 118 -0.58 0.90 7.80
N ALA A 119 0.52 0.48 7.18
CA ALA A 119 1.76 1.24 7.20
C ALA A 119 1.61 2.53 6.38
N VAL A 120 2.16 3.61 6.91
CA VAL A 120 2.15 4.94 6.29
C VAL A 120 3.55 5.53 6.31
N THR A 121 3.89 6.32 5.29
CA THR A 121 5.18 7.02 5.26
C THR A 121 5.09 8.37 5.97
N TRP A 122 6.24 8.85 6.47
CA TRP A 122 6.37 10.24 6.88
C TRP A 122 6.50 11.16 5.66
N ASP A 123 5.69 12.22 5.63
CA ASP A 123 5.88 13.34 4.71
C ASP A 123 6.80 14.42 5.31
N GLY A 124 7.42 15.23 4.46
CA GLY A 124 8.23 16.37 4.90
C GLY A 124 9.63 16.03 5.44
N ILE A 125 10.15 14.82 5.20
CA ILE A 125 11.55 14.48 5.50
C ILE A 125 12.48 15.45 4.72
N PRO A 126 13.50 16.06 5.36
CA PRO A 126 14.43 16.97 4.69
C PRO A 126 15.09 16.32 3.48
N LYS A 127 15.30 17.09 2.40
CA LYS A 127 15.90 16.56 1.16
C LYS A 127 17.32 16.03 1.38
N GLU A 128 18.03 16.57 2.37
CA GLU A 128 19.38 16.17 2.74
C GLU A 128 19.42 14.79 3.43
N ASP A 129 18.32 14.39 4.07
CA ASP A 129 18.16 13.04 4.62
C ASP A 129 17.75 12.07 3.49
N GLY A 130 16.74 12.45 2.70
CA GLY A 130 16.37 11.76 1.46
C GLY A 130 15.72 10.38 1.64
N ARG A 131 15.68 9.82 2.86
CA ARG A 131 15.06 8.51 3.12
C ARG A 131 13.54 8.59 2.96
N LYS A 132 12.95 7.47 2.52
CA LYS A 132 11.54 7.16 2.78
C LYS A 132 11.45 6.27 3.99
N ILE A 133 10.69 6.72 5.00
CA ILE A 133 10.55 6.05 6.28
C ILE A 133 9.07 5.76 6.49
N TRP A 134 8.74 4.56 6.96
CA TRP A 134 7.37 4.16 7.28
C TRP A 134 7.27 3.51 8.66
N VAL A 135 6.04 3.38 9.15
CA VAL A 135 5.71 2.60 10.34
C VAL A 135 4.39 1.90 10.14
N GLY A 136 4.33 0.61 10.47
CA GLY A 136 3.14 -0.23 10.37
C GLY A 136 2.51 -0.54 11.73
N TRP A 137 1.23 -0.87 11.74
CA TRP A 137 0.57 -1.50 12.87
C TRP A 137 0.98 -2.98 12.92
N MET A 138 1.65 -3.37 14.01
CA MET A 138 2.05 -4.76 14.25
C MET A 138 0.88 -5.55 14.84
N ASN A 139 -0.06 -5.90 13.99
CA ASN A 139 -1.19 -6.75 14.32
C ASN A 139 -1.84 -7.30 13.04
N ASN A 140 -2.80 -8.20 13.23
CA ASN A 140 -3.62 -8.75 12.17
C ASN A 140 -5.10 -8.73 12.53
N TRP A 141 -5.97 -8.36 11.58
CA TRP A 141 -7.42 -8.31 11.81
C TRP A 141 -8.03 -9.64 12.29
N ARG A 142 -7.39 -10.78 12.05
CA ARG A 142 -7.82 -12.10 12.56
C ARG A 142 -7.88 -12.21 14.08
N TYR A 143 -6.97 -11.53 14.77
CA TYR A 143 -6.78 -11.69 16.21
C TYR A 143 -6.52 -10.38 16.95
N ALA A 144 -6.60 -9.24 16.26
CA ALA A 144 -6.35 -7.93 16.85
C ALA A 144 -7.20 -7.66 18.11
N SER A 145 -8.45 -8.15 18.13
CA SER A 145 -9.38 -8.01 19.26
C SER A 145 -9.19 -9.06 20.36
N THR A 146 -8.36 -10.08 20.16
CA THR A 146 -8.21 -11.24 21.07
C THR A 146 -6.81 -11.39 21.67
N LEU A 147 -5.91 -10.43 21.43
CA LEU A 147 -4.59 -10.38 22.09
C LEU A 147 -4.71 -10.49 23.63
N PRO A 148 -3.78 -11.20 24.30
CA PRO A 148 -3.85 -11.44 25.75
C PRO A 148 -3.38 -10.25 26.62
N SER A 149 -3.20 -9.08 26.03
CA SER A 149 -2.77 -7.86 26.74
C SER A 149 -3.93 -7.20 27.49
N LYS A 150 -3.66 -6.65 28.69
CA LYS A 150 -4.67 -6.11 29.60
C LYS A 150 -4.77 -4.58 29.59
N GLU A 151 -3.63 -3.90 29.68
CA GLU A 151 -3.59 -2.44 29.83
C GLU A 151 -3.69 -1.68 28.49
N TRP A 152 -3.37 -2.34 27.38
CA TRP A 152 -3.36 -1.80 26.02
C TRP A 152 -3.40 -2.94 24.99
N ARG A 153 -3.62 -2.66 23.70
CA ARG A 153 -3.67 -3.67 22.63
C ARG A 153 -3.00 -3.18 21.35
N GLY A 154 -2.09 -4.00 20.81
CA GLY A 154 -1.41 -3.77 19.53
C GLY A 154 -0.28 -2.76 19.62
N HIS A 155 0.79 -2.97 18.85
CA HIS A 155 2.00 -2.16 18.84
C HIS A 155 2.21 -1.54 17.45
N MET A 156 3.08 -0.54 17.34
CA MET A 156 3.62 -0.11 16.05
C MET A 156 4.95 -0.83 15.77
N SER A 157 5.30 -0.99 14.51
CA SER A 157 6.61 -1.48 14.09
C SER A 157 7.71 -0.52 14.51
N ILE A 158 8.96 -0.99 14.45
CA ILE A 158 10.06 -0.04 14.38
C ILE A 158 9.92 0.79 13.09
N PRO A 159 10.26 2.09 13.12
CA PRO A 159 10.34 2.88 11.89
C PRO A 159 11.47 2.35 11.02
N GLU A 160 11.17 2.10 9.75
CA GLU A 160 12.12 1.53 8.80
C GLU A 160 12.22 2.39 7.55
N SER A 161 13.42 2.48 6.99
CA SER A 161 13.64 3.09 5.69
C SER A 161 13.60 2.04 4.59
N PHE A 162 13.01 2.38 3.45
CA PHE A 162 12.94 1.50 2.29
C PHE A 162 13.35 2.22 1.00
N SER A 163 13.74 1.45 0.00
CA SER A 163 14.21 1.91 -1.31
C SER A 163 13.70 0.97 -2.39
N LEU A 164 13.45 1.47 -3.60
CA LEU A 164 13.12 0.61 -4.73
C LEU A 164 14.40 0.17 -5.44
N ARG A 165 14.56 -1.12 -5.76
CA ARG A 165 15.76 -1.63 -6.43
C ARG A 165 15.43 -2.52 -7.63
N HIS A 166 16.35 -2.60 -8.58
CA HIS A 166 16.29 -3.63 -9.61
C HIS A 166 16.77 -4.98 -9.04
N ILE A 167 15.91 -6.00 -9.10
CA ILE A 167 16.25 -7.40 -8.81
C ILE A 167 15.96 -8.22 -10.06
N ARG A 168 17.02 -8.81 -10.66
CA ARG A 168 16.90 -9.73 -11.82
C ARG A 168 16.02 -9.21 -12.98
N LYS A 169 16.10 -7.90 -13.28
CA LYS A 169 15.33 -7.12 -14.28
C LYS A 169 13.93 -6.67 -13.88
N GLU A 170 13.49 -6.95 -12.67
CA GLU A 170 12.22 -6.47 -12.11
C GLU A 170 12.49 -5.46 -10.99
N PHE A 171 11.51 -4.62 -10.68
CA PHE A 171 11.59 -3.76 -9.51
C PHE A 171 11.02 -4.47 -8.29
N ALA A 172 11.74 -4.44 -7.17
CA ALA A 172 11.32 -4.96 -5.87
C ALA A 172 11.81 -4.09 -4.72
#